data_AF-A0A2W6E9K8-F1
#
_entry.id   AF-A0A2W6E9K8-F1
#
_cell.length_a   1.000
_cell.length_b   1.000
_cell.length_c   1.000
_cell.angle_alpha   90.00
_cell.angle_beta   90.00
_cell.angle_gamma   90.00
#
_symmetry.space_group_name_H-M   'P 1'
#
loop_
_entity.id
_entity.type
_entity.pdbx_description
1 polymer ?
#
loop_
_entity_poly.entity_id
_entity_poly.type
_entity_poly.pdbx_seq_one_letter_code
_entity_poly.pdbx_strand_id
1 'polypeptide(L)'
;MPRLQVYLPDELHRQLKEHGLAPSELLQRAVREEVRRREREAATDAYLAELIEEVGEPRAADVDYAKRFVRDLTAAADRQAG
;
A
#
# COMPACT_ATOMS: atom_id res chain seq x y z
N MET A 1 -6.29 -24.99 -16.98
CA MET A 1 -5.52 -23.84 -16.43
C MET A 1 -4.06 -23.97 -16.84
N PRO A 2 -3.38 -22.88 -17.22
CA PRO A 2 -1.96 -22.90 -17.53
C PRO A 2 -1.17 -23.35 -16.30
N ARG A 3 -0.16 -24.21 -16.49
CA ARG A 3 0.75 -24.66 -15.43
C ARG A 3 2.03 -23.81 -15.48
N LEU A 4 2.38 -23.22 -14.35
CA LEU A 4 3.63 -22.50 -14.15
C LEU A 4 4.56 -23.37 -13.30
N GLN A 5 5.78 -23.61 -13.77
CA GLN A 5 6.85 -24.18 -12.95
C GLN A 5 7.71 -23.05 -12.41
N VAL A 6 7.94 -23.04 -11.11
CA VAL A 6 8.70 -22.00 -10.41
C VAL A 6 9.75 -22.68 -9.54
N TYR A 7 10.96 -22.11 -9.55
CA TYR A 7 12.01 -22.55 -8.65
C TYR A 7 11.71 -22.09 -7.23
N LEU A 8 11.79 -23.02 -6.29
CA LEU A 8 11.64 -22.74 -4.87
C LEU A 8 12.96 -23.08 -4.17
N PRO A 9 13.65 -22.10 -3.56
CA PRO A 9 14.83 -22.35 -2.75
C PRO A 9 14.56 -23.36 -1.62
N ASP A 10 15.55 -24.18 -1.29
CA ASP A 10 15.44 -25.26 -0.30
C ASP A 10 14.96 -24.79 1.08
N GLU A 11 15.39 -23.60 1.49
CA GLU A 11 14.94 -22.95 2.73
C GLU A 11 13.42 -22.77 2.75
N LEU A 12 12.86 -22.20 1.67
CA LEU A 12 11.43 -21.96 1.56
C LEU A 12 10.66 -23.28 1.41
N HIS A 13 11.21 -24.26 0.71
CA HIS A 13 10.61 -25.58 0.61
C HIS A 13 10.50 -26.26 1.98
N ARG A 14 11.53 -26.14 2.83
CA ARG A 14 11.50 -26.63 4.21
C ARG A 14 10.44 -25.90 5.06
N GLN A 15 10.39 -24.58 4.98
CA GLN A 15 9.38 -23.78 5.68
C GLN A 15 7.94 -24.17 5.28
N LEU A 16 7.67 -24.41 4.00
CA LEU A 16 6.34 -24.86 3.56
C LEU A 16 5.96 -26.21 4.18
N LYS A 17 6.91 -27.14 4.29
CA LYS A 17 6.68 -28.45 4.94
C LYS A 17 6.44 -28.32 6.43
N GLU A 18 7.28 -27.54 7.12
CA GLU A 18 7.18 -27.33 8.57
C GLU A 18 5.83 -26.70 8.98
N HIS A 19 5.30 -25.82 8.13
CA HIS A 19 4.03 -25.13 8.39
C HIS A 19 2.82 -25.77 7.68
N GLY A 20 2.99 -26.87 6.96
CA GLY A 20 1.90 -27.55 6.25
C GLY A 20 1.22 -26.70 5.17
N LEU A 21 1.96 -25.80 4.52
CA LEU A 21 1.41 -24.84 3.56
C LEU A 21 1.38 -25.43 2.14
N ALA A 22 0.25 -25.28 1.45
CA ALA A 22 0.11 -25.66 0.04
C ALA A 22 0.79 -24.62 -0.87
N PRO A 23 1.87 -24.96 -1.60
CA PRO A 23 2.63 -23.98 -2.38
C PRO A 23 1.80 -23.30 -3.47
N SER A 24 0.92 -24.07 -4.13
CA SER A 24 0.07 -23.57 -5.21
C SER A 24 -0.96 -22.55 -4.71
N GLU A 25 -1.62 -22.82 -3.59
CA GLU A 25 -2.61 -21.91 -3.01
C GLU A 25 -1.95 -20.65 -2.46
N LEU A 26 -0.80 -20.81 -1.79
CA LEU A 26 -0.02 -19.68 -1.28
C LEU A 26 0.42 -18.75 -2.42
N LEU A 27 0.97 -19.32 -3.50
CA LEU A 27 1.39 -18.56 -4.67
C LEU A 27 0.19 -17.85 -5.33
N GLN A 28 -0.93 -18.53 -5.50
CA GLN A 28 -2.14 -17.93 -6.08
C GLN A 28 -2.65 -16.75 -5.24
N ARG A 29 -2.65 -16.89 -3.91
CA ARG A 29 -3.05 -15.80 -3.01
C ARG A 29 -2.08 -14.63 -3.11
N ALA A 30 -0.77 -14.91 -3.02
CA ALA A 30 0.27 -13.89 -3.10
C ALA A 30 0.21 -13.11 -4.42
N VAL A 31 0.06 -13.82 -5.55
CA VAL A 31 -0.08 -13.17 -6.87
C VAL A 31 -1.32 -12.28 -6.91
N ARG A 32 -2.46 -12.73 -6.38
CA ARG A 32 -3.69 -11.92 -6.36
C ARG A 32 -3.54 -10.67 -5.49
N GLU A 33 -2.95 -10.81 -4.31
CA GLU A 33 -2.71 -9.69 -3.40
C GLU A 33 -1.77 -8.66 -4.03
N GLU A 34 -0.70 -9.12 -4.67
CA GLU A 34 0.29 -8.26 -5.29
C GLU A 34 -0.24 -7.55 -6.54
N VAL A 35 -1.04 -8.22 -7.37
CA VAL A 35 -1.74 -7.57 -8.50
C VAL A 35 -2.67 -6.48 -7.99
N ARG A 36 -3.49 -6.80 -6.98
CA ARG A 36 -4.44 -5.84 -6.40
C ARG A 36 -3.73 -4.65 -5.75
N ARG A 37 -2.55 -4.88 -5.16
CA ARG A 37 -1.70 -3.81 -4.63
C ARG A 37 -1.22 -2.89 -5.76
N ARG A 38 -0.69 -3.44 -6.85
CA ARG A 38 -0.24 -2.65 -8.01
C ARG A 38 -1.37 -1.86 -8.66
N GLU A 39 -2.55 -2.44 -8.77
CA GLU A 39 -3.73 -1.73 -9.28
C GLU A 39 -4.09 -0.52 -8.40
N ARG A 40 -3.98 -0.65 -7.08
CA ARG A 40 -4.22 0.46 -6.15
C ARG A 40 -3.15 1.54 -6.23
N GLU A 41 -1.88 1.14 -6.34
CA GLU A 41 -0.77 2.08 -6.53
C GLU A 41 -0.98 2.87 -7.83
N ALA A 42 -1.25 2.19 -8.95
CA ALA A 42 -1.52 2.84 -10.23
C ALA A 42 -2.75 3.77 -10.19
N ALA A 43 -3.84 3.36 -9.52
CA ALA A 43 -5.01 4.21 -9.34
C ALA A 43 -4.71 5.44 -8.47
N THR A 44 -3.84 5.30 -7.47
CA THR A 44 -3.39 6.41 -6.62
C THR A 44 -2.54 7.39 -7.41
N ASP A 45 -1.60 6.88 -8.22
CA ASP A 45 -0.76 7.71 -9.08
C ASP A 45 -1.60 8.48 -10.10
N ALA A 46 -2.58 7.83 -10.73
CA ALA A 46 -3.52 8.47 -11.66
C ALA A 46 -4.33 9.57 -10.96
N TYR A 47 -4.88 9.28 -9.77
CA TYR A 47 -5.62 10.27 -8.99
C TYR A 47 -4.76 11.46 -8.59
N LEU A 48 -3.51 11.23 -8.16
CA LEU A 48 -2.59 12.32 -7.82
C LEU A 48 -2.25 13.18 -9.04
N ALA A 49 -2.06 12.56 -10.21
CA ALA A 49 -1.83 13.29 -11.45
C ALA A 49 -3.03 14.19 -11.82
N GLU A 50 -4.25 13.65 -11.76
CA GLU A 50 -5.48 14.43 -11.99
C GLU A 50 -5.61 15.58 -11.00
N LEU A 51 -5.32 15.34 -9.72
CA LEU A 51 -5.39 16.37 -8.69
C LEU A 51 -4.35 17.47 -8.92
N ILE A 52 -3.12 17.11 -9.29
CA ILE A 52 -2.06 18.08 -9.61
C ILE A 52 -2.43 18.90 -10.85
N GLU A 53 -3.08 18.30 -11.86
CA GLU A 53 -3.60 19.08 -13.00
C GLU A 53 -4.70 20.06 -12.57
N GLU A 54 -5.58 19.66 -11.64
CA GLU A 54 -6.69 20.50 -11.17
C GLU A 54 -6.22 21.67 -10.29
N VAL A 55 -5.35 21.41 -9.31
CA VAL A 55 -4.99 22.39 -8.27
C VAL A 55 -3.54 22.87 -8.30
N GLY A 56 -2.70 22.26 -9.15
CA GLY A 56 -1.27 22.51 -9.23
C GLY A 56 -0.44 21.69 -8.23
N GLU A 57 0.88 21.67 -8.45
CA GLU A 57 1.84 21.01 -7.55
C GLU A 57 1.87 21.68 -6.16
N PRO A 58 1.83 20.91 -5.06
CA PRO A 58 1.94 21.46 -3.72
C PRO A 58 3.33 22.07 -3.52
N ARG A 59 3.37 23.34 -3.08
CA ARG A 59 4.64 24.00 -2.72
C ARG A 59 4.98 23.71 -1.26
N ALA A 60 6.26 23.89 -0.91
CA ALA A 60 6.72 23.70 0.47
C ALA A 60 5.90 24.51 1.50
N ALA A 61 5.54 25.75 1.16
CA ALA A 61 4.72 26.60 2.01
C ALA A 61 3.30 26.04 2.23
N ASP A 62 2.71 25.41 1.20
CA ASP A 62 1.38 24.80 1.28
C ASP A 62 1.43 23.57 2.22
N VAL A 63 2.51 22.78 2.14
CA VAL A 63 2.76 21.63 3.03
C VAL A 63 2.98 22.06 4.49
N ASP A 64 3.77 23.10 4.72
CA ASP A 64 4.04 23.61 6.06
C ASP A 64 2.78 24.19 6.71
N TYR A 65 1.98 24.92 5.92
CA TYR A 65 0.67 25.39 6.35
C TYR A 65 -0.24 24.21 6.72
N ALA A 66 -0.36 23.20 5.86
CA ALA A 66 -1.21 22.03 6.12
C ALA A 66 -0.80 21.29 7.40
N LYS A 67 0.51 21.08 7.63
CA LYS A 67 1.02 20.48 8.87
C LYS A 67 0.64 21.30 10.11
N ARG A 68 0.79 22.63 10.04
CA ARG A 68 0.40 23.53 11.14
C ARG A 68 -1.10 23.43 11.41
N PHE A 69 -1.91 23.47 10.36
CA PHE A 69 -3.36 23.39 10.45
C PHE A 69 -3.82 22.10 11.14
N VAL A 70 -3.29 20.94 10.73
CA VAL A 70 -3.62 19.64 11.36
C VAL A 70 -3.25 19.65 12.84
N ARG A 71 -2.05 20.12 13.19
CA ARG A 71 -1.60 20.20 14.59
C ARG A 71 -2.51 21.09 15.45
N ASP A 72 -2.90 22.24 14.91
CA ASP A 72 -3.76 23.18 15.63
C ASP A 72 -5.17 22.59 15.83
N LEU A 73 -5.67 21.84 14.83
CA LEU A 73 -6.95 21.13 14.90
C LEU A 73 -6.94 20.03 15.97
N THR A 74 -5.90 19.18 16.00
CA THR A 74 -5.79 18.12 17.01
C THR A 74 -5.67 18.70 18.42
N ALA A 75 -4.88 19.76 18.60
CA ALA A 75 -4.75 20.43 19.89
C ALA A 75 -6.04 21.14 20.35
N ALA A 76 -6.91 21.55 19.43
CA ALA A 76 -8.23 22.07 19.77
C ALA A 76 -9.20 20.94 20.19
N ALA A 77 -9.16 19.79 19.50
CA ALA A 77 -9.97 18.63 19.83
C ALA A 77 -9.63 18.05 21.22
N ASP A 78 -8.34 17.93 21.55
CA ASP A 78 -7.89 17.43 22.85
C ASP A 78 -8.34 18.33 24.01
N ARG A 79 -8.40 19.66 23.78
CA ARG A 79 -8.89 20.63 24.76
C ARG A 79 -10.40 20.60 24.98
N GLN A 80 -11.18 20.07 24.03
CA GLN A 80 -12.63 19.89 24.16
C GLN A 80 -13.01 18.54 24.80
N ALA A 81 -12.10 17.58 24.80
CA ALA A 81 -12.32 16.22 25.32
C ALA A 81 -11.89 16.02 26.78
N GLY A 82 -11.21 17.00 27.40
CA GLY A 82 -10.82 17.02 28.82
C GLY A 82 -11.56 18.07 29.61
#